data_AF-A0A7V9N2N7-F1
#
_entry.id   AF-A0A7V9N2N7-F1
#
_cell.length_a   1.000
_cell.length_b   1.000
_cell.length_c   1.000
_cell.angle_alpha   90.00
_cell.angle_beta   90.00
_cell.angle_gamma   90.00
#
_symmetry.space_group_name_H-M   'P 1'
#
loop_
_entity.id
_entity.type
_entity.pdbx_description
1 polymer ?
#
loop_
_entity_poly.entity_id
_entity_poly.type
_entity_poly.pdbx_seq_one_letter_code
_entity_poly.pdbx_strand_id
1 'polypeptide(L)'
;MTLDRAQTQNVTVEDPALPEAARAPARHIRIRVLVNPASGEKGGISTNDAAEDEVAALMLAHFPELGDDLVITGSEEEAIAATRDAVAEGYDVVVAAGGDGTVGAVARELLGTQTALGVLPLGSVMNVARMLGIPRDLEEAAAIIAEGAV
;
A
#
# COMPACT_ATOMS: atom_id res chain seq x y z
N MET A 1 57.52 -4.69 27.24
CA MET A 1 56.93 -4.85 25.89
C MET A 1 55.64 -5.64 26.04
N THR A 2 54.55 -4.95 26.39
CA THR A 2 53.18 -5.49 26.31
C THR A 2 52.28 -4.28 26.14
N LEU A 3 51.71 -4.12 24.95
CA LEU A 3 50.76 -3.08 24.59
C LEU A 3 49.42 -3.44 25.25
N ASP A 4 48.94 -2.59 26.15
CA ASP A 4 47.57 -2.72 26.67
C ASP A 4 46.60 -2.07 25.68
N ARG A 5 45.54 -2.81 25.37
CA ARG A 5 44.62 -2.55 24.26
C ARG A 5 43.64 -1.45 24.64
N ALA A 6 43.46 -0.50 23.72
CA ALA A 6 42.47 0.55 23.79
C ALA A 6 41.07 -0.03 24.11
N GLN A 7 40.43 0.53 25.15
CA GLN A 7 39.01 0.36 25.38
C GLN A 7 38.25 1.22 24.37
N THR A 8 37.62 0.59 23.38
CA THR A 8 36.63 1.25 22.52
C THR A 8 35.31 1.30 23.30
N GLN A 9 34.94 2.48 23.80
CA GLN A 9 33.61 2.74 24.32
C GLN A 9 32.63 2.79 23.14
N ASN A 10 31.67 1.85 23.09
CA ASN A 10 30.51 1.98 22.22
C ASN A 10 29.57 3.01 22.86
N VAL A 11 29.53 4.21 22.28
CA VAL A 11 28.49 5.20 22.59
C VAL A 11 27.25 4.81 21.81
N THR A 12 26.29 4.18 22.48
CA THR A 12 24.93 4.04 21.95
C THR A 12 24.30 5.43 21.97
N VAL A 13 24.09 6.01 20.80
CA VAL A 13 23.24 7.20 20.66
C VAL A 13 21.81 6.69 20.71
N GLU A 14 21.18 6.76 21.88
CA GLU A 14 19.73 6.59 21.99
C GLU A 14 19.09 7.80 21.31
N ASP A 15 18.36 7.55 20.23
CA ASP A 15 17.53 8.55 19.56
C ASP A 15 16.42 8.97 20.54
N PRO A 16 16.33 10.24 20.96
CA PRO A 16 15.33 10.64 21.93
C PRO A 16 13.95 10.54 21.29
N ALA A 17 13.22 9.48 21.62
CA ALA A 17 11.83 9.30 21.25
C ALA A 17 11.06 10.60 21.57
N LEU A 18 10.46 11.18 20.54
CA LEU A 18 9.61 12.36 20.70
C LEU A 18 8.51 12.07 21.73
N PRO A 19 8.21 13.01 22.64
CA PRO A 19 7.18 12.80 23.66
C PRO A 19 5.84 12.47 23.01
N GLU A 20 5.19 11.43 23.51
CA GLU A 20 3.91 10.85 23.03
C GLU A 20 2.79 11.90 22.88
N ALA A 21 2.88 13.01 23.61
CA ALA A 21 1.97 14.16 23.56
C ALA A 21 2.03 14.99 22.26
N ALA A 22 2.96 14.73 21.34
CA ALA A 22 3.04 15.40 20.03
C ALA A 22 2.22 14.70 18.93
N ARG A 23 1.66 13.51 19.18
CA ARG A 23 0.72 12.89 18.24
C ARG A 23 -0.59 13.65 18.31
N ALA A 24 -0.88 14.42 17.25
CA ALA A 24 -2.23 14.90 16.99
C ALA A 24 -3.21 13.70 17.11
N PRO A 25 -4.45 13.90 17.59
CA PRO A 25 -5.44 12.82 17.64
C PRO A 25 -5.49 12.18 16.25
N ALA A 26 -5.41 10.85 16.18
CA ALA A 26 -5.39 10.12 14.92
C ALA A 26 -6.62 10.56 14.12
N ARG A 27 -6.39 11.34 13.04
CA ARG A 27 -7.49 11.68 12.14
C ARG A 27 -8.03 10.37 11.59
N HIS A 28 -9.34 10.31 11.42
CA HIS A 28 -9.94 9.19 10.69
C HIS A 28 -9.40 9.22 9.27
N ILE A 29 -8.58 8.22 8.93
CA ILE A 29 -7.95 8.09 7.61
C ILE A 29 -9.00 7.51 6.66
N ARG A 30 -9.32 8.27 5.61
CA ARG A 30 -10.24 7.81 4.56
C ARG A 30 -9.46 7.09 3.47
N ILE A 31 -9.80 5.84 3.24
CA ILE A 31 -9.13 4.96 2.29
C ILE A 31 -10.11 4.52 1.20
N ARG A 32 -9.65 4.57 -0.06
CA ARG A 32 -10.36 4.00 -1.22
C ARG A 32 -9.54 2.84 -1.75
N VAL A 33 -10.14 1.68 -1.93
CA VAL A 33 -9.46 0.49 -2.46
C VAL A 33 -10.02 0.18 -3.84
N LEU A 34 -9.14 0.14 -4.85
CA LEU A 34 -9.49 -0.16 -6.23
C LEU A 34 -8.98 -1.55 -6.59
N VAL A 35 -9.89 -2.49 -6.82
CA VAL A 35 -9.55 -3.89 -7.12
C VAL A 35 -9.74 -4.15 -8.60
N ASN A 36 -8.66 -4.47 -9.31
CA ASN A 36 -8.72 -4.92 -10.69
C ASN A 36 -8.53 -6.44 -10.79
N PRO A 37 -9.62 -7.23 -10.90
CA PRO A 37 -9.55 -8.68 -10.91
C PRO A 37 -8.96 -9.28 -12.18
N ALA A 38 -8.95 -8.53 -13.29
CA ALA A 38 -8.29 -8.96 -14.51
C ALA A 38 -6.74 -8.91 -14.39
N SER A 39 -6.21 -8.41 -13.28
CA SER A 39 -4.78 -8.43 -12.99
C SER A 39 -4.30 -9.83 -12.68
N GLY A 40 -3.09 -10.17 -13.13
CA GLY A 40 -2.52 -11.48 -12.84
C GLY A 40 -2.88 -12.54 -13.88
N GLU A 41 -3.25 -12.18 -15.10
CA GLU A 41 -3.30 -13.10 -16.23
C GLU A 41 -2.10 -12.92 -17.17
N LYS A 42 -1.53 -14.02 -17.68
CA LYS A 42 -0.52 -13.99 -18.74
C LYS A 42 -0.84 -15.02 -19.81
N GLY A 43 -1.29 -14.56 -20.97
CA GLY A 43 -1.65 -15.44 -22.09
C GLY A 43 -2.89 -16.31 -21.82
N GLY A 44 -3.84 -15.81 -21.02
CA GLY A 44 -5.04 -16.55 -20.60
C GLY A 44 -4.81 -17.55 -19.46
N ILE A 45 -3.62 -17.54 -18.86
CA ILE A 45 -3.28 -18.36 -17.69
C ILE A 45 -3.28 -17.43 -16.48
N SER A 46 -4.07 -17.78 -15.47
CA SER A 46 -3.98 -17.09 -14.17
C SER A 46 -2.60 -17.34 -13.55
N THR A 47 -2.02 -16.28 -13.03
CA THR A 47 -0.72 -16.25 -12.37
C THR A 47 -0.80 -15.61 -10.98
N ASN A 48 -2.01 -15.26 -10.57
CA ASN A 48 -2.39 -14.94 -9.20
C ASN A 48 -3.75 -15.59 -8.95
N ASP A 49 -3.82 -16.46 -7.95
CA ASP A 49 -5.03 -17.22 -7.64
C ASP A 49 -5.95 -16.50 -6.65
N ALA A 50 -5.55 -15.31 -6.16
CA ALA A 50 -6.35 -14.53 -5.24
C ALA A 50 -7.67 -14.11 -5.90
N ALA A 51 -8.78 -14.69 -5.41
CA ALA A 51 -10.10 -14.34 -5.86
C ALA A 51 -10.50 -12.94 -5.38
N GLU A 52 -11.41 -12.27 -6.10
CA GLU A 52 -11.98 -10.97 -5.71
C GLU A 52 -12.48 -10.97 -4.26
N ASP A 53 -13.22 -12.01 -3.89
CA ASP A 53 -13.78 -12.17 -2.55
C ASP A 53 -12.69 -12.30 -1.47
N GLU A 54 -11.55 -12.93 -1.80
CA GLU A 54 -10.42 -13.07 -0.87
C GLU A 54 -9.73 -11.73 -0.64
N VAL A 55 -9.51 -10.96 -1.72
CA VAL A 55 -8.94 -9.61 -1.64
C VAL A 55 -9.87 -8.68 -0.86
N ALA A 56 -11.17 -8.74 -1.12
CA ALA A 56 -12.15 -7.94 -0.40
C ALA A 56 -12.20 -8.30 1.08
N ALA A 57 -12.24 -9.60 1.42
CA ALA A 57 -12.24 -10.07 2.80
C ALA A 57 -10.96 -9.65 3.54
N LEU A 58 -9.80 -9.75 2.90
CA LEU A 58 -8.52 -9.31 3.45
C LEU A 58 -8.54 -7.82 3.77
N MET A 59 -8.93 -6.98 2.80
CA MET A 59 -8.96 -5.54 3.01
C MET A 59 -10.00 -5.15 4.06
N LEU A 60 -11.16 -5.80 4.11
CA LEU A 60 -12.15 -5.59 5.18
C LEU A 60 -11.66 -6.02 6.57
N ALA A 61 -10.78 -7.02 6.65
CA ALA A 61 -10.20 -7.43 7.93
C ALA A 61 -9.29 -6.36 8.53
N HIS A 62 -8.53 -5.64 7.68
CA HIS A 62 -7.68 -4.52 8.10
C HIS A 62 -8.44 -3.19 8.19
N PHE A 63 -9.50 -3.03 7.39
CA PHE A 63 -10.32 -1.83 7.32
C PHE A 63 -11.82 -2.18 7.48
N PRO A 64 -12.30 -2.41 8.72
CA PRO A 64 -13.69 -2.86 8.96
C PRO A 64 -14.76 -1.87 8.50
N GLU A 65 -14.41 -0.58 8.36
CA GLU A 65 -15.31 0.50 7.93
C GLU A 65 -15.22 0.75 6.41
N LEU A 66 -14.52 -0.09 5.65
CA LEU A 66 -14.26 0.13 4.22
C LEU A 66 -15.54 0.16 3.38
N GLY A 67 -16.51 -0.74 3.62
CA GLY A 67 -17.82 -0.70 2.95
C GLY A 67 -17.77 -0.43 1.44
N ASP A 68 -18.47 0.62 0.99
CA ASP A 68 -18.54 1.03 -0.42
C ASP A 68 -17.25 1.70 -0.95
N ASP A 69 -16.26 1.92 -0.09
CA ASP A 69 -14.94 2.41 -0.51
C ASP A 69 -14.01 1.31 -1.03
N LEU A 70 -14.48 0.06 -1.10
CA LEU A 70 -13.90 -0.95 -1.97
C LEU A 70 -14.64 -0.95 -3.31
N VAL A 71 -13.94 -0.60 -4.38
CA VAL A 71 -14.48 -0.48 -5.72
C VAL A 71 -13.79 -1.48 -6.64
N ILE A 72 -14.59 -2.35 -7.27
CA ILE A 72 -14.11 -3.23 -8.33
C ILE A 72 -13.99 -2.42 -9.63
N THR A 73 -12.83 -2.46 -10.27
CA THR A 73 -12.53 -1.77 -11.52
C THR A 73 -12.22 -2.81 -12.60
N GLY A 74 -13.00 -2.86 -13.67
CA GLY A 74 -12.81 -3.79 -14.78
C GLY A 74 -11.76 -3.36 -15.80
N SER A 75 -11.25 -2.12 -15.70
CA SER A 75 -10.23 -1.60 -16.61
C SER A 75 -9.35 -0.52 -15.97
N GLU A 76 -8.27 -0.12 -16.67
CA GLU A 76 -7.44 1.02 -16.26
C GLU A 76 -8.24 2.34 -16.29
N GLU A 77 -9.14 2.52 -17.27
CA GLU A 77 -9.99 3.71 -17.35
C GLU A 77 -10.92 3.85 -16.15
N GLU A 78 -11.51 2.74 -15.68
CA GLU A 78 -12.34 2.73 -14.47
C GLU A 78 -11.51 3.04 -13.22
N ALA A 79 -10.31 2.49 -13.11
CA ALA A 79 -9.39 2.81 -12.00
C ALA A 79 -8.98 4.29 -12.00
N ILE A 80 -8.71 4.87 -13.17
CA ILE A 80 -8.42 6.31 -13.32
C ILE A 80 -9.60 7.16 -12.86
N ALA A 81 -10.82 6.83 -13.31
CA ALA A 81 -12.02 7.57 -12.92
C ALA A 81 -12.23 7.51 -11.40
N ALA A 82 -12.20 6.31 -10.82
CA ALA A 82 -12.38 6.11 -9.38
C ALA A 82 -11.28 6.80 -8.53
N THR A 83 -10.05 6.87 -9.05
CA THR A 83 -8.96 7.60 -8.38
C THR A 83 -9.22 9.11 -8.37
N ARG A 84 -9.67 9.68 -9.50
CA ARG A 84 -10.00 11.12 -9.58
C ARG A 84 -11.15 11.48 -8.64
N ASP A 85 -12.16 10.63 -8.55
CA ASP A 85 -13.29 10.81 -7.63
C ASP A 85 -12.79 10.82 -6.19
N ALA A 86 -11.94 9.85 -5.81
CA ALA A 86 -11.34 9.81 -4.48
C ALA A 86 -10.47 11.05 -4.16
N VAL A 87 -9.68 11.54 -5.11
CA VAL A 87 -8.91 12.77 -4.93
C VAL A 87 -9.84 13.97 -4.73
N ALA A 88 -10.91 14.08 -5.53
CA ALA A 88 -11.88 15.18 -5.43
C ALA A 88 -12.67 15.14 -4.11
N GLU A 89 -12.97 13.95 -3.60
CA GLU A 89 -13.66 13.72 -2.33
C GLU A 89 -12.73 13.84 -1.11
N GLY A 90 -11.42 14.02 -1.31
CA GLY A 90 -10.45 14.22 -0.25
C GLY A 90 -10.09 12.95 0.54
N TYR A 91 -9.98 11.81 -0.14
CA TYR A 91 -9.42 10.60 0.48
C TYR A 91 -7.94 10.80 0.81
N ASP A 92 -7.53 10.23 1.93
CA ASP A 92 -6.14 10.24 2.41
C ASP A 92 -5.29 9.24 1.62
N VAL A 93 -5.87 8.08 1.27
CA VAL A 93 -5.17 6.97 0.63
C VAL A 93 -6.02 6.37 -0.48
N VAL A 94 -5.42 6.11 -1.63
CA VAL A 94 -5.97 5.25 -2.68
C VAL A 94 -5.08 4.02 -2.83
N VAL A 95 -5.65 2.83 -2.62
CA VAL A 95 -4.97 1.55 -2.79
C VAL A 95 -5.24 1.01 -4.18
N ALA A 96 -4.18 0.76 -4.94
CA ALA A 96 -4.24 0.03 -6.20
C ALA A 96 -4.01 -1.46 -5.94
N ALA A 97 -5.08 -2.26 -5.95
CA ALA A 97 -5.03 -3.71 -5.90
C ALA A 97 -5.05 -4.28 -7.32
N GLY A 98 -3.85 -4.58 -7.85
CA GLY A 98 -3.71 -4.94 -9.27
C GLY A 98 -2.27 -5.22 -9.70
N GLY A 99 -2.05 -5.21 -11.02
CA GLY A 99 -0.72 -5.28 -11.64
C GLY A 99 -0.02 -3.92 -11.80
N ASP A 100 1.19 -3.92 -12.37
CA ASP A 100 1.97 -2.69 -12.62
C ASP A 100 1.21 -1.65 -13.49
N GLY A 101 0.34 -2.10 -14.41
CA GLY A 101 -0.52 -1.24 -15.22
C GLY A 101 -1.53 -0.46 -14.37
N THR A 102 -2.31 -1.16 -13.54
CA THR A 102 -3.24 -0.54 -12.58
C THR A 102 -2.52 0.38 -11.60
N VAL A 103 -1.42 -0.07 -10.99
CA VAL A 103 -0.63 0.76 -10.07
C VAL A 103 -0.11 2.01 -10.78
N GLY A 104 0.42 1.88 -11.99
CA GLY A 104 0.91 3.01 -12.77
C GLY A 104 -0.20 3.98 -13.21
N ALA A 105 -1.40 3.48 -13.51
CA ALA A 105 -2.56 4.31 -13.84
C ALA A 105 -3.00 5.16 -12.64
N VAL A 106 -3.20 4.51 -11.48
CA VAL A 106 -3.55 5.19 -10.23
C VAL A 106 -2.47 6.19 -9.81
N ALA A 107 -1.19 5.77 -9.81
CA ALA A 107 -0.08 6.61 -9.39
C ALA A 107 0.01 7.93 -10.18
N ARG A 108 -0.26 7.89 -11.50
CA ARG A 108 -0.25 9.09 -12.35
C ARG A 108 -1.31 10.11 -11.95
N GLU A 109 -2.49 9.65 -11.56
CA GLU A 109 -3.60 10.52 -11.13
C GLU A 109 -3.36 11.12 -9.75
N LEU A 110 -2.55 10.47 -8.91
CA LEU A 110 -2.18 10.98 -7.59
C LEU A 110 -1.04 12.02 -7.63
N LEU A 111 -0.35 12.20 -8.76
CA LEU A 111 0.76 13.15 -8.87
C LEU A 111 0.31 14.59 -8.59
N GLY A 112 0.98 15.23 -7.64
CA GLY A 112 0.67 16.61 -7.22
C GLY A 112 -0.51 16.73 -6.25
N THR A 113 -1.11 15.61 -5.84
CA THR A 113 -2.16 15.57 -4.81
C THR A 113 -1.55 15.35 -3.41
N GLN A 114 -2.39 15.38 -2.36
CA GLN A 114 -2.00 14.98 -1.01
C GLN A 114 -2.43 13.54 -0.67
N THR A 115 -3.06 12.85 -1.62
CA THR A 115 -3.57 11.49 -1.45
C THR A 115 -2.42 10.50 -1.67
N ALA A 116 -2.16 9.65 -0.67
CA ALA A 116 -1.11 8.65 -0.74
C ALA A 116 -1.51 7.45 -1.59
N LEU A 117 -0.51 6.80 -2.19
CA LEU A 117 -0.69 5.54 -2.92
C LEU A 117 -0.44 4.35 -1.99
N GLY A 118 -1.42 3.46 -1.87
CA GLY A 118 -1.21 2.09 -1.39
C GLY A 118 -1.09 1.11 -2.56
N VAL A 119 -0.32 0.04 -2.39
CA VAL A 119 -0.14 -0.99 -3.44
C VAL A 119 -0.41 -2.36 -2.87
N LEU A 120 -1.44 -3.03 -3.38
CA LEU A 120 -1.72 -4.43 -3.11
C LEU A 120 -1.36 -5.27 -4.36
N PRO A 121 -0.30 -6.09 -4.32
CA PRO A 121 0.33 -6.63 -5.52
C PRO A 121 -0.39 -7.86 -6.07
N LEU A 122 -1.42 -7.66 -6.90
CA LEU A 122 -2.17 -8.76 -7.51
C LEU A 122 -1.60 -9.24 -8.87
N GLY A 123 -0.54 -8.62 -9.40
CA GLY A 123 0.04 -8.96 -10.70
C GLY A 123 1.10 -10.08 -10.69
N SER A 124 1.27 -10.76 -11.83
CA SER A 124 2.22 -11.88 -12.00
C SER A 124 3.68 -11.53 -11.74
N VAL A 125 4.11 -10.39 -12.29
CA VAL A 125 5.51 -9.97 -12.27
C VAL A 125 5.71 -8.82 -11.28
N MET A 126 4.78 -7.90 -11.06
CA MET A 126 4.84 -6.82 -10.05
C MET A 126 6.26 -6.26 -9.82
N ASN A 127 6.79 -5.59 -10.83
CA ASN A 127 8.11 -4.96 -10.73
C ASN A 127 8.09 -3.76 -9.78
N VAL A 128 6.99 -2.99 -9.78
CA VAL A 128 6.86 -1.80 -8.93
C VAL A 128 6.91 -2.19 -7.45
N ALA A 129 6.14 -3.19 -7.04
CA ALA A 129 6.16 -3.67 -5.65
C ALA A 129 7.56 -4.10 -5.21
N ARG A 130 8.28 -4.87 -6.05
CA ARG A 130 9.66 -5.28 -5.75
C ARG A 130 10.62 -4.11 -5.59
N MET A 131 10.52 -3.11 -6.47
CA MET A 131 11.40 -1.94 -6.40
C MET A 131 11.12 -1.09 -5.17
N LEU A 132 9.87 -1.08 -4.69
CA LEU A 132 9.44 -0.35 -3.49
C LEU A 132 9.59 -1.17 -2.20
N GLY A 133 10.12 -2.40 -2.26
CA GLY A 133 10.26 -3.27 -1.08
C GLY A 133 8.94 -3.84 -0.56
N ILE A 134 7.85 -3.72 -1.31
CA ILE A 134 6.53 -4.21 -0.91
C ILE A 134 6.50 -5.74 -1.07
N PRO A 135 6.14 -6.50 -0.02
CA PRO A 135 6.04 -7.95 -0.07
C PRO A 135 5.07 -8.44 -1.13
N ARG A 136 5.30 -9.66 -1.61
CA ARG A 136 4.38 -10.34 -2.53
C ARG A 136 3.20 -11.00 -1.84
N ASP A 137 3.37 -11.31 -0.56
CA ASP A 137 2.29 -11.85 0.24
C ASP A 137 1.24 -10.77 0.48
N LEU A 138 -0.03 -11.09 0.21
CA LEU A 138 -1.10 -10.11 0.26
C LEU A 138 -1.41 -9.67 1.69
N GLU A 139 -1.28 -10.58 2.67
CA GLU A 139 -1.50 -10.27 4.09
C GLU A 139 -0.42 -9.29 4.57
N GLU A 140 0.84 -9.56 4.26
CA GLU A 140 1.96 -8.67 4.61
C GLU A 140 1.82 -7.29 3.94
N ALA A 141 1.42 -7.26 2.66
CA ALA A 141 1.18 -5.99 1.96
C ALA A 141 -0.01 -5.22 2.53
N ALA A 142 -1.11 -5.90 2.89
CA ALA A 142 -2.28 -5.27 3.51
C ALA A 142 -1.95 -4.70 4.89
N ALA A 143 -1.16 -5.41 5.70
CA ALA A 143 -0.69 -4.93 7.00
C ALA A 143 0.16 -3.65 6.87
N ILE A 144 1.07 -3.60 5.91
CA ILE A 144 1.88 -2.40 5.58
C ILE A 144 0.98 -1.20 5.24
N ILE A 145 -0.07 -1.41 4.43
CA ILE A 145 -1.04 -0.36 4.10
C ILE A 145 -1.77 0.12 5.35
N ALA A 146 -2.18 -0.79 6.25
CA ALA A 146 -2.88 -0.45 7.48
C ALA A 146 -2.00 0.30 8.49
N GLU A 147 -0.72 -0.06 8.57
CA GLU A 147 0.26 0.59 9.44
C GLU A 147 0.73 1.95 8.88
N GLY A 148 0.60 2.16 7.56
CA GLY A 148 1.04 3.38 6.88
C GLY A 148 2.57 3.53 6.83
N ALA A 149 3.29 2.41 6.80
CA ALA A 149 4.75 2.37 6.82
C ALA A 149 5.29 1.67 5.58
N VAL A 150 6.46 2.09 5.09
CA VAL A 150 7.30 1.35 4.12
C VAL A 150 8.74 1.39 4.61
#